data_AF-A0AAE2YH27-F1
#
_entry.id   AF-A0AAE2YH27-F1
#
_cell.length_a   1.000
_cell.length_b   1.000
_cell.length_c   1.000
_cell.angle_alpha   90.00
_cell.angle_beta   90.00
_cell.angle_gamma   90.00
#
_symmetry.space_group_name_H-M   'P 1'
#
loop_
_entity.id
_entity.type
_entity.pdbx_description
1 polymer ?
#
loop_
_entity_poly.entity_id
_entity_poly.type
_entity_poly.pdbx_seq_one_letter_code
_entity_poly.pdbx_strand_id
1 'polypeptide(L)'
;MRVTAVVLLAAAFATVFMNIQPYMKYENFWVYVWDPGLLGLTAWRIWLFINVILTILMSSFTSLIVESTIPPLLWLLNPEFFIYLALTEAVVETFTAAIRFFPIPLAYIIAAFPPEQWLLFWPSIRWIVLSYAATSCVWSIYFLLFQVLAISAIITGVLFLLRVKTKYLFSSFISIQSSFGLAALTGHVNMGTPLTSIFLTPNVIFQQLLFGGASGALARFLMSPLFFSALACYLYIEAGLLLVYISEIISQASERGEKVERQLRVVEELAAASSMIELRERVTLSKEASILLERLAEMKIFSKPEAARVEALHDMRILKAYVEDVFLRVPDARLTLSTKDAAPKVTSLIRSSLTGMLLRVCGVIALSFICFTALFVLRQVGAPLLVVESLEVAQPEIVLVLLLPIVFSFSMAATIIRTLTRGSKRREGSGEEGSSG
;
A
#
# COMPACT_ATOMS: atom_id res chain seq x y z
N MET A 1 -16.52 -7.93 -16.26
CA MET A 1 -16.45 -7.66 -14.80
C MET A 1 -15.03 -7.45 -14.31
N ARG A 2 -14.12 -8.43 -14.44
CA ARG A 2 -12.69 -8.20 -14.14
C ARG A 2 -12.18 -6.96 -14.87
N VAL A 3 -12.50 -6.81 -16.15
CA VAL A 3 -12.11 -5.65 -16.96
C VAL A 3 -12.62 -4.32 -16.38
N THR A 4 -13.91 -4.18 -16.03
CA THR A 4 -14.45 -2.92 -15.50
C THR A 4 -13.90 -2.55 -14.13
N ALA A 5 -13.75 -3.52 -13.23
CA ALA A 5 -13.13 -3.28 -11.91
C ALA A 5 -11.63 -2.98 -12.02
N VAL A 6 -10.91 -3.68 -12.92
CA VAL A 6 -9.50 -3.41 -13.24
C VAL A 6 -9.35 -2.02 -13.86
N VAL A 7 -10.25 -1.60 -14.75
CA VAL A 7 -10.23 -0.26 -15.35
C VAL A 7 -10.52 0.82 -14.31
N LEU A 8 -11.51 0.65 -13.43
CA LEU A 8 -11.78 1.60 -12.34
C LEU A 8 -10.62 1.68 -11.36
N LEU A 9 -10.00 0.55 -11.02
CA LEU A 9 -8.85 0.53 -10.12
C LEU A 9 -7.60 1.12 -10.78
N ALA A 10 -7.37 0.81 -12.06
CA ALA A 10 -6.27 1.40 -12.83
C ALA A 10 -6.48 2.90 -13.04
N ALA A 11 -7.72 3.35 -13.24
CA ALA A 11 -8.07 4.76 -13.30
C ALA A 11 -7.81 5.43 -11.95
N ALA A 12 -8.35 4.91 -10.84
CA ALA A 12 -8.10 5.46 -9.50
C ALA A 12 -6.60 5.48 -9.16
N PHE A 13 -5.88 4.41 -9.49
CA PHE A 13 -4.43 4.33 -9.33
C PHE A 13 -3.70 5.37 -10.18
N ALA A 14 -4.01 5.47 -11.47
CA ALA A 14 -3.42 6.48 -12.35
C ALA A 14 -3.75 7.90 -11.89
N THR A 15 -4.99 8.15 -11.44
CA THR A 15 -5.44 9.42 -10.89
C THR A 15 -4.68 9.79 -9.62
N VAL A 16 -4.40 8.83 -8.73
CA VAL A 16 -3.53 9.04 -7.56
C VAL A 16 -2.15 9.49 -8.00
N PHE A 17 -1.54 8.81 -8.97
CA PHE A 17 -0.18 9.12 -9.43
C PHE A 17 -0.10 10.38 -10.30
N MET A 18 -1.13 10.71 -11.07
CA MET A 18 -1.16 11.92 -11.90
C MET A 18 -1.48 13.18 -11.09
N ASN A 19 -2.22 13.07 -9.97
CA ASN A 19 -2.46 14.21 -9.07
C ASN A 19 -1.30 14.50 -8.13
N ILE A 20 -0.40 13.54 -7.92
CA ILE A 20 0.91 13.83 -7.34
C ILE A 20 1.69 14.59 -8.41
N GLN A 21 1.64 15.92 -8.37
CA GLN A 21 2.49 16.73 -9.23
C GLN A 21 3.94 16.37 -8.90
N PRO A 22 4.71 15.87 -9.87
CA PRO A 22 6.08 15.42 -9.63
C PRO A 22 7.04 16.59 -9.60
N TYR A 23 6.57 17.80 -9.33
CA TYR A 23 7.39 19.00 -9.35
C TYR A 23 7.53 19.48 -7.91
N MET A 24 8.76 19.48 -7.42
CA MET A 24 9.08 20.08 -6.13
C MET A 24 9.72 21.44 -6.36
N LYS A 25 9.25 22.46 -5.62
CA LYS A 25 9.84 23.80 -5.69
C LYS A 25 11.05 23.85 -4.76
N TYR A 26 12.24 23.96 -5.36
CA TYR A 26 13.49 24.18 -4.65
C TYR A 26 13.88 25.65 -4.83
N GLU A 27 13.69 26.46 -3.78
CA GLU A 27 13.88 27.92 -3.74
C GLU A 27 13.16 28.68 -4.89
N ASN A 28 13.71 28.64 -6.11
CA ASN A 28 13.23 29.31 -7.32
C ASN A 28 13.02 28.42 -8.56
N PHE A 29 13.31 27.11 -8.50
CA PHE A 29 13.17 26.21 -9.66
C PHE A 29 12.38 24.94 -9.31
N TRP A 30 11.71 24.38 -10.33
CA TRP A 30 10.90 23.18 -10.20
C TRP A 30 11.72 21.96 -10.64
N VAL A 31 11.91 21.02 -9.73
CA VAL A 31 12.64 19.77 -10.01
C VAL A 31 11.64 18.64 -10.20
N TYR A 32 11.80 17.89 -11.28
CA TYR A 32 10.98 16.71 -11.57
C TYR A 32 11.43 15.54 -10.70
N VAL A 33 10.61 15.12 -9.75
CA VAL A 33 10.88 14.09 -8.74
C VAL A 33 11.16 12.71 -9.37
N TRP A 34 10.69 12.47 -10.59
CA TRP A 34 10.96 11.23 -11.33
C TRP A 34 12.19 11.29 -12.24
N ASP A 35 12.97 12.38 -12.19
CA ASP A 35 14.22 12.45 -12.95
C ASP A 35 15.18 11.37 -12.42
N PRO A 36 15.57 10.36 -13.22
CA PRO A 36 16.55 9.36 -12.80
C PRO A 36 17.91 9.99 -12.44
N GLY A 37 18.20 11.21 -12.90
CA GLY A 37 19.35 12.01 -12.45
C GLY A 37 19.37 12.29 -10.95
N LEU A 38 18.21 12.27 -10.28
CA LEU A 38 18.12 12.39 -8.83
C LEU A 38 18.72 11.19 -8.09
N LEU A 39 18.77 10.00 -8.68
CA LEU A 39 19.46 8.86 -8.07
C LEU A 39 20.97 9.10 -8.02
N GLY A 40 21.54 9.67 -9.08
CA GLY A 40 22.94 10.10 -9.10
C GLY A 40 23.20 11.22 -8.09
N LEU A 41 22.28 12.20 -8.00
CA LEU A 41 22.37 13.30 -7.06
C LEU A 41 22.27 12.85 -5.60
N THR A 42 21.38 11.90 -5.29
CA THR A 42 21.22 11.33 -3.94
C THR A 42 22.45 10.51 -3.55
N ALA A 43 22.96 9.66 -4.46
CA ALA A 43 24.21 8.94 -4.23
C ALA A 43 25.40 9.89 -4.00
N TRP A 44 25.51 10.95 -4.82
CA TRP A 44 26.51 11.99 -4.65
C TRP A 44 26.39 12.71 -3.29
N ARG A 45 25.18 13.10 -2.88
CA ARG A 45 24.95 13.79 -1.60
C ARG A 45 25.19 12.88 -0.39
N ILE A 46 24.86 11.60 -0.47
CA ILE A 46 25.19 10.60 0.57
C ILE A 46 26.71 10.42 0.65
N TRP A 47 27.38 10.27 -0.49
CA TRP A 47 28.85 10.19 -0.54
C TRP A 47 29.49 11.45 0.05
N LEU A 48 28.97 12.63 -0.29
CA LEU A 48 29.40 13.91 0.23
C LEU A 48 29.23 13.95 1.76
N PHE A 49 28.06 13.57 2.29
CA PHE A 49 27.83 13.49 3.74
C PHE A 49 28.79 12.53 4.45
N ILE A 50 29.03 11.33 3.88
CA ILE A 50 29.99 10.37 4.42
C ILE A 50 31.40 10.96 4.47
N ASN A 51 31.84 11.64 3.41
CA ASN A 51 33.16 12.26 3.42
C ASN A 51 33.26 13.40 4.43
N VAL A 52 32.23 14.23 4.61
CA VAL A 52 32.22 15.28 5.65
C VAL A 52 32.37 14.64 7.04
N ILE A 53 31.63 13.58 7.34
CA ILE A 53 31.74 12.84 8.60
C ILE A 53 33.17 12.29 8.77
N LEU A 54 33.73 11.69 7.73
CA LEU A 54 35.04 11.07 7.79
C LEU A 54 36.17 12.10 7.98
N THR A 55 36.07 13.26 7.32
CA THR A 55 36.97 14.41 7.55
C THR A 55 36.88 14.90 8.99
N ILE A 56 35.67 15.03 9.55
CA ILE A 56 35.49 15.41 10.96
C ILE A 56 36.12 14.39 11.90
N LEU A 57 35.92 13.10 11.62
CA LEU A 57 36.44 12.02 12.46
C LEU A 57 37.97 11.96 12.40
N MET A 58 38.56 12.16 11.22
CA MET A 58 40.02 12.26 11.04
C MET A 58 40.58 13.52 11.71
N SER A 59 39.89 14.66 11.64
CA SER A 59 40.24 15.90 12.34
C SER A 59 40.29 15.69 13.86
N SER A 60 39.24 15.09 14.43
CA SER A 60 39.19 14.75 15.87
C SER A 60 40.23 13.70 16.28
N PHE A 61 40.56 12.76 15.40
CA PHE A 61 41.60 11.77 15.66
C PHE A 61 42.99 12.40 15.61
N THR A 62 43.24 13.29 14.65
CA THR A 62 44.50 14.04 14.53
C THR A 62 44.69 14.95 15.74
N SER A 63 43.65 15.67 16.19
CA SER A 63 43.74 16.50 17.40
C SER A 63 44.08 15.67 18.64
N LEU A 64 43.48 14.48 18.78
CA LEU A 64 43.75 13.57 19.89
C LEU A 64 45.16 12.95 19.82
N ILE A 65 45.67 12.66 18.63
CA ILE A 65 47.06 12.25 18.43
C ILE A 65 48.01 13.38 18.80
N VAL A 66 47.77 14.59 18.30
CA VAL A 66 48.59 15.79 18.57
C VAL A 66 48.65 16.08 20.07
N GLU A 67 47.52 16.01 20.78
CA GLU A 67 47.44 16.14 22.23
C GLU A 67 48.19 15.03 22.98
N SER A 68 48.23 13.80 22.45
CA SER A 68 48.88 12.66 23.12
C SER A 68 50.36 12.46 22.77
N THR A 69 50.82 12.89 21.59
CA THR A 69 52.18 12.63 21.08
C THR A 69 53.12 13.81 21.18
N ILE A 70 52.63 15.04 21.31
CA ILE A 70 53.51 16.20 21.44
C ILE A 70 53.76 16.48 22.93
N PRO A 71 54.99 16.27 23.43
CA PRO A 71 55.30 16.56 24.83
C PRO A 71 55.09 18.05 25.13
N PRO A 72 54.61 18.42 26.34
CA PRO A 72 54.40 19.80 26.76
C PRO A 72 55.62 20.73 26.58
N LEU A 73 56.83 20.16 26.48
CA LEU A 73 58.07 20.88 26.25
C LEU A 73 58.17 21.54 24.87
N LEU A 74 57.59 20.96 23.81
CA LEU A 74 57.60 21.56 22.47
C LEU A 74 56.73 22.83 22.40
N TRP A 75 55.72 22.91 23.26
CA TRP A 75 54.87 24.10 23.43
C TRP A 75 55.65 25.30 23.98
N LEU A 76 56.66 25.04 24.83
CA LEU A 76 57.52 26.05 25.44
C LEU A 76 58.63 26.56 24.50
N LEU A 77 59.04 25.75 23.53
CA LEU A 77 60.20 26.04 22.68
C LEU A 77 59.87 26.93 21.48
N ASN A 78 58.68 26.82 20.88
CA ASN A 78 58.30 27.68 19.77
C ASN A 78 56.77 27.76 19.55
N PRO A 79 56.06 28.70 20.21
CA PRO A 79 54.60 28.81 20.10
C PRO A 79 54.13 29.19 18.68
N GLU A 80 54.97 29.88 17.88
CA GLU A 80 54.62 30.24 16.51
C GLU A 80 54.49 29.01 15.59
N PHE A 81 55.30 27.96 15.82
CA PHE A 81 55.25 26.74 15.02
C PHE A 81 53.87 26.07 15.09
N PHE A 82 53.22 26.08 16.26
CA PHE A 82 51.88 25.53 16.42
C PHE A 82 50.80 26.36 15.72
N ILE A 83 50.95 27.68 15.72
CA ILE A 83 50.06 28.58 14.98
C ILE A 83 50.16 28.27 13.48
N TYR A 84 51.38 28.09 12.95
CA TYR A 84 51.56 27.70 11.55
C TYR A 84 51.04 26.31 11.24
N LEU A 85 51.17 25.34 12.16
CA LEU A 85 50.63 23.99 11.98
C LEU A 85 49.09 24.01 11.94
N ALA A 86 48.45 24.69 12.89
CA ALA A 86 47.01 24.86 12.94
C ALA A 86 46.47 25.66 11.74
N LEU A 87 47.21 26.69 11.29
CA LEU A 87 46.89 27.43 10.07
C LEU A 87 46.98 26.53 8.83
N THR A 88 48.01 25.69 8.75
CA THR A 88 48.21 24.78 7.61
C THR A 88 47.11 23.71 7.59
N GLU A 89 46.76 23.14 8.74
CA GLU A 89 45.64 22.21 8.86
C GLU A 89 44.31 22.87 8.48
N ALA A 90 44.04 24.08 8.99
CA ALA A 90 42.84 24.84 8.65
C ALA A 90 42.79 25.19 7.16
N VAL A 91 43.92 25.54 6.53
CA VAL A 91 44.03 25.84 5.08
C VAL A 91 43.83 24.58 4.23
N VAL A 92 44.36 23.43 4.65
CA VAL A 92 44.16 22.16 3.93
C VAL A 92 42.72 21.67 4.07
N GLU A 93 42.11 21.77 5.25
CA GLU A 93 40.69 21.46 5.47
C GLU A 93 39.77 22.42 4.68
N THR A 94 40.03 23.73 4.69
CA THR A 94 39.27 24.70 3.88
C THR A 94 39.43 24.44 2.40
N PHE A 95 40.63 24.15 1.91
CA PHE A 95 40.88 23.90 0.49
C PHE A 95 40.20 22.61 0.03
N THR A 96 40.27 21.55 0.82
CA THR A 96 39.55 20.29 0.53
C THR A 96 38.03 20.47 0.65
N ALA A 97 37.54 21.27 1.60
CA ALA A 97 36.14 21.66 1.70
C ALA A 97 35.68 22.49 0.48
N ALA A 98 36.46 23.51 0.08
CA ALA A 98 36.24 24.41 -1.07
C ALA A 98 36.13 23.64 -2.38
N ILE A 99 37.05 22.70 -2.64
CA ILE A 99 37.12 21.98 -3.91
C ILE A 99 36.06 20.88 -4.00
N ARG A 100 35.71 20.23 -2.89
CA ARG A 100 34.86 19.03 -2.92
C ARG A 100 33.42 19.25 -2.45
N PHE A 101 33.11 20.32 -1.69
CA PHE A 101 31.86 20.36 -0.92
C PHE A 101 30.97 21.60 -1.11
N PHE A 102 31.51 22.76 -1.47
CA PHE A 102 30.72 23.98 -1.37
C PHE A 102 29.83 24.25 -2.60
N PRO A 103 28.57 24.66 -2.41
CA PRO A 103 27.88 25.40 -3.45
C PRO A 103 28.71 26.67 -3.74
N ILE A 104 28.86 26.97 -5.02
CA ILE A 104 29.67 28.07 -5.58
C ILE A 104 29.68 29.36 -4.72
N PRO A 105 28.56 29.84 -4.13
CA PRO A 105 28.55 31.07 -3.33
C PRO A 105 29.42 31.04 -2.07
N LEU A 106 29.53 29.90 -1.40
CA LEU A 106 30.20 29.82 -0.09
C LEU A 106 31.72 29.70 -0.24
N ALA A 107 32.18 29.11 -1.36
CA ALA A 107 33.58 29.16 -1.77
C ALA A 107 34.04 30.60 -2.04
N TYR A 108 33.18 31.44 -2.63
CA TYR A 108 33.48 32.87 -2.83
C TYR A 108 33.50 33.65 -1.52
N ILE A 109 32.61 33.34 -0.57
CA ILE A 109 32.63 33.95 0.77
C ILE A 109 33.92 33.60 1.50
N ILE A 110 34.37 32.34 1.45
CA ILE A 110 35.62 31.90 2.10
C ILE A 110 36.83 32.57 1.43
N ALA A 111 36.86 32.65 0.10
CA ALA A 111 37.94 33.29 -0.65
C ALA A 111 38.05 34.81 -0.41
N ALA A 112 37.01 35.46 0.12
CA ALA A 112 36.99 36.89 0.39
C ALA A 112 37.70 37.28 1.71
N PHE A 113 37.96 36.32 2.60
CA PHE A 113 38.62 36.59 3.88
C PHE A 113 40.12 36.26 3.82
N PRO A 114 41.00 37.07 4.48
CA PRO A 114 42.41 36.72 4.63
C PRO A 114 42.60 35.48 5.53
N PRO A 115 43.68 34.71 5.36
CA PRO A 115 43.88 33.40 6.03
C PRO A 115 43.86 33.48 7.55
N GLU A 116 44.32 34.59 8.11
CA GLU A 116 44.36 34.84 9.56
C GLU A 116 42.95 34.90 10.17
N GLN A 117 41.98 35.44 9.42
CA GLN A 117 40.59 35.52 9.86
C GLN A 117 39.88 34.17 9.74
N TRP A 118 40.41 33.24 8.95
CA TRP A 118 39.83 31.91 8.82
C TRP A 118 39.89 31.17 10.15
N LEU A 119 41.00 31.25 10.90
CA LEU A 119 41.12 30.60 12.21
C LEU A 119 40.03 31.03 13.20
N LEU A 120 39.60 32.29 13.15
CA LEU A 120 38.57 32.82 14.05
C LEU A 120 37.16 32.34 13.66
N PHE A 121 36.86 32.27 12.37
CA PHE A 121 35.53 31.91 11.86
C PHE A 121 35.38 30.43 11.51
N TRP A 122 36.47 29.67 11.41
CA TRP A 122 36.50 28.28 10.96
C TRP A 122 35.57 27.38 11.77
N PRO A 123 35.51 27.45 13.12
CA PRO A 123 34.56 26.65 13.88
C PRO A 123 33.11 26.93 13.48
N SER A 124 32.74 28.20 13.29
CA SER A 124 31.37 28.60 12.92
C SER A 124 31.04 28.19 11.48
N ILE A 125 31.96 28.40 10.55
CA ILE A 125 31.81 27.97 9.15
C ILE A 125 31.64 26.44 9.10
N ARG A 126 32.48 25.68 9.81
CA ARG A 126 32.42 24.21 9.90
C ARG A 126 31.05 23.72 10.34
N TRP A 127 30.45 24.32 11.38
CA TRP A 127 29.10 23.96 11.81
C TRP A 127 28.01 24.32 10.78
N ILE A 128 28.16 25.44 10.07
CA ILE A 128 27.25 25.82 8.97
C ILE A 128 27.35 24.82 7.81
N VAL A 129 28.56 24.42 7.41
CA VAL A 129 28.74 23.39 6.36
C VAL A 129 28.14 22.07 6.80
N LEU A 130 28.40 21.66 8.03
CA LEU A 130 27.94 20.37 8.55
C LEU A 130 26.41 20.33 8.64
N SER A 131 25.79 21.39 9.15
CA SER A 131 24.34 21.49 9.21
C SER A 131 23.72 21.47 7.82
N TYR A 132 24.27 22.24 6.86
CA TYR A 132 23.80 22.21 5.48
C TYR A 132 23.96 20.83 4.83
N ALA A 133 25.12 20.18 5.01
CA ALA A 133 25.39 18.84 4.48
C ALA A 133 24.45 17.79 5.09
N ALA A 134 24.22 17.86 6.42
CA ALA A 134 23.29 17.00 7.12
C ALA A 134 21.85 17.20 6.62
N THR A 135 21.37 18.43 6.55
CA THR A 135 20.04 18.76 6.03
C THR A 135 19.89 18.28 4.58
N SER A 136 20.87 18.55 3.71
CA SER A 136 20.87 18.09 2.31
C SER A 136 20.86 16.56 2.18
N CYS A 137 21.59 15.86 3.07
CA CYS A 137 21.59 14.40 3.13
C CYS A 137 20.23 13.85 3.57
N VAL A 138 19.63 14.41 4.62
CA VAL A 138 18.27 14.04 5.08
C VAL A 138 17.25 14.25 3.97
N TRP A 139 17.32 15.38 3.26
CA TRP A 139 16.47 15.62 2.08
C TRP A 139 16.68 14.57 0.99
N SER A 140 17.93 14.18 0.71
CA SER A 140 18.24 13.14 -0.27
C SER A 140 17.72 11.76 0.11
N ILE A 141 17.85 11.37 1.38
CA ILE A 141 17.30 10.10 1.89
C ILE A 141 15.77 10.15 1.78
N TYR A 142 15.16 11.27 2.13
CA TYR A 142 13.74 11.50 1.98
C TYR A 142 13.27 11.32 0.51
N PHE A 143 13.99 11.91 -0.45
CA PHE A 143 13.66 11.78 -1.88
C PHE A 143 13.76 10.34 -2.36
N LEU A 144 14.83 9.64 -1.96
CA LEU A 144 15.04 8.25 -2.30
C LEU A 144 13.93 7.38 -1.71
N LEU A 145 13.55 7.61 -0.45
CA LEU A 145 12.47 6.91 0.21
C LEU A 145 11.13 7.12 -0.53
N PHE A 146 10.83 8.35 -0.93
CA PHE A 146 9.63 8.66 -1.70
C PHE A 146 9.60 7.90 -3.04
N GLN A 147 10.69 7.91 -3.80
CA GLN A 147 10.80 7.17 -5.07
C GLN A 147 10.65 5.66 -4.87
N VAL A 148 11.31 5.09 -3.86
CA VAL A 148 11.22 3.66 -3.53
C VAL A 148 9.79 3.27 -3.16
N LEU A 149 9.12 4.06 -2.34
CA LEU A 149 7.71 3.83 -1.96
C LEU A 149 6.79 3.95 -3.17
N ALA A 150 7.00 4.93 -4.05
CA ALA A 150 6.21 5.12 -5.24
C ALA A 150 6.37 3.95 -6.23
N ILE A 151 7.60 3.49 -6.48
CA ILE A 151 7.89 2.30 -7.30
C ILE A 151 7.27 1.05 -6.65
N SER A 152 7.42 0.88 -5.33
CA SER A 152 6.82 -0.21 -4.57
C SER A 152 5.29 -0.22 -4.74
N ALA A 153 4.64 0.94 -4.64
CA ALA A 153 3.20 1.10 -4.85
C ALA A 153 2.76 0.68 -6.26
N ILE A 154 3.53 1.03 -7.30
CA ILE A 154 3.28 0.63 -8.70
C ILE A 154 3.42 -0.87 -8.86
N ILE A 155 4.55 -1.46 -8.45
CA ILE A 155 4.80 -2.89 -8.58
C ILE A 155 3.72 -3.70 -7.86
N THR A 156 3.43 -3.34 -6.61
CA THR A 156 2.42 -4.03 -5.79
C THR A 156 1.00 -3.81 -6.31
N GLY A 157 0.70 -2.63 -6.86
CA GLY A 157 -0.58 -2.33 -7.50
C GLY A 157 -0.81 -3.17 -8.77
N VAL A 158 0.21 -3.29 -9.63
CA VAL A 158 0.15 -4.17 -10.81
C VAL A 158 0.03 -5.64 -10.40
N LEU A 159 0.80 -6.09 -9.41
CA LEU A 159 0.67 -7.46 -8.87
C LEU A 159 -0.70 -7.72 -8.27
N PHE A 160 -1.32 -6.71 -7.64
CA PHE A 160 -2.70 -6.81 -7.15
C PHE A 160 -3.69 -7.00 -8.30
N LEU A 161 -3.56 -6.23 -9.39
CA LEU A 161 -4.41 -6.40 -10.58
C LEU A 161 -4.28 -7.79 -11.22
N LEU A 162 -3.07 -8.35 -11.25
CA LEU A 162 -2.81 -9.65 -11.85
C LEU A 162 -3.26 -10.82 -10.96
N ARG A 163 -3.06 -10.75 -9.64
CA ARG A 163 -3.26 -11.89 -8.72
C ARG A 163 -4.46 -11.76 -7.79
N VAL A 164 -5.02 -10.56 -7.64
CA VAL A 164 -6.17 -10.24 -6.77
C VAL A 164 -6.03 -10.86 -5.37
N LYS A 165 -4.87 -10.64 -4.72
CA LYS A 165 -4.62 -11.07 -3.34
C LYS A 165 -4.57 -9.86 -2.42
N THR A 166 -5.21 -9.96 -1.25
CA THR A 166 -5.26 -8.91 -0.21
C THR A 166 -3.90 -8.35 0.15
N LYS A 167 -2.87 -9.21 0.25
CA LYS A 167 -1.50 -8.78 0.58
C LYS A 167 -0.96 -7.70 -0.35
N TYR A 168 -1.27 -7.78 -1.66
CA TYR A 168 -0.77 -6.82 -2.64
C TYR A 168 -1.58 -5.52 -2.60
N LEU A 169 -2.89 -5.59 -2.33
CA LEU A 169 -3.74 -4.42 -2.12
C LEU A 169 -3.25 -3.58 -0.94
N PHE A 170 -3.06 -4.22 0.21
CA PHE A 170 -2.60 -3.52 1.42
C PHE A 170 -1.18 -3.00 1.26
N SER A 171 -0.28 -3.77 0.64
CA SER A 171 1.09 -3.31 0.38
C SER A 171 1.11 -2.07 -0.53
N SER A 172 0.30 -2.06 -1.60
CA SER A 172 0.21 -0.90 -2.49
C SER A 172 -0.40 0.30 -1.79
N PHE A 173 -1.46 0.09 -1.02
CA PHE A 173 -2.10 1.14 -0.23
C PHE A 173 -1.16 1.75 0.81
N ILE A 174 -0.44 0.94 1.59
CA ILE A 174 0.51 1.43 2.60
C ILE A 174 1.62 2.24 1.93
N SER A 175 2.13 1.78 0.78
CA SER A 175 3.13 2.53 0.01
C SER A 175 2.58 3.87 -0.49
N ILE A 176 1.36 3.90 -1.04
CA ILE A 176 0.68 5.14 -1.48
C ILE A 176 0.50 6.10 -0.31
N GLN A 177 -0.03 5.63 0.82
CA GLN A 177 -0.24 6.46 2.01
C GLN A 177 1.07 6.96 2.60
N SER A 178 2.10 6.12 2.66
CA SER A 178 3.42 6.53 3.14
C SER A 178 4.02 7.61 2.24
N SER A 179 3.91 7.46 0.91
CA SER A 179 4.33 8.49 -0.04
C SER A 179 3.56 9.80 0.17
N PHE A 180 2.25 9.73 0.40
CA PHE A 180 1.45 10.92 0.70
C PHE A 180 1.80 11.54 2.05
N GLY A 181 1.99 10.76 3.10
CA GLY A 181 2.42 11.24 4.41
C GLY A 181 3.77 11.92 4.37
N LEU A 182 4.75 11.33 3.66
CA LEU A 182 6.06 11.94 3.41
C LEU A 182 5.92 13.27 2.67
N ALA A 183 5.16 13.27 1.57
CA ALA A 183 4.89 14.48 0.79
C ALA A 183 4.23 15.59 1.61
N ALA A 184 3.27 15.25 2.49
CA ALA A 184 2.60 16.19 3.37
C ALA A 184 3.55 16.77 4.44
N LEU A 185 4.38 15.95 5.08
CA LEU A 185 5.30 16.37 6.15
C LEU A 185 6.32 17.42 5.69
N THR A 186 6.68 17.42 4.40
CA THR A 186 7.72 18.32 3.89
C THR A 186 7.21 19.68 3.45
N GLY A 187 5.91 19.84 3.22
CA GLY A 187 5.32 21.07 2.67
C GLY A 187 5.84 21.49 1.28
N HIS A 188 6.84 20.79 0.74
CA HIS A 188 7.52 21.09 -0.52
C HIS A 188 6.94 20.32 -1.70
N VAL A 189 6.37 19.12 -1.47
CA VAL A 189 5.55 18.46 -2.47
C VAL A 189 4.17 19.09 -2.39
N ASN A 190 3.92 20.10 -3.22
CA ASN A 190 2.55 20.56 -3.39
C ASN A 190 1.74 19.38 -3.95
N MET A 191 0.83 18.83 -3.14
CA MET A 191 -0.24 17.99 -3.67
C MET A 191 -1.22 18.91 -4.41
N GLY A 192 -0.88 19.22 -5.66
CA GLY A 192 -1.55 20.19 -6.52
C GLY A 192 -0.60 21.30 -7.01
N THR A 193 -1.09 22.20 -7.84
CA THR A 193 -0.28 23.32 -8.38
C THR A 193 0.27 24.24 -7.26
N PRO A 194 1.34 25.02 -7.46
CA PRO A 194 1.79 26.08 -6.52
C PRO A 194 0.70 27.07 -6.08
N LEU A 195 -0.40 27.16 -6.85
CA LEU A 195 -1.57 27.98 -6.53
C LEU A 195 -2.55 27.27 -5.58
N THR A 196 -2.37 25.97 -5.26
CA THR A 196 -3.34 25.15 -4.51
C THR A 196 -3.09 24.95 -3.03
N SER A 197 -1.93 25.29 -2.50
CA SER A 197 -1.78 25.46 -1.04
C SER A 197 -2.68 26.60 -0.51
N ILE A 198 -3.10 27.51 -1.39
CA ILE A 198 -4.03 28.60 -1.08
C ILE A 198 -5.50 28.14 -1.10
N PHE A 199 -5.85 27.10 -1.89
CA PHE A 199 -7.25 26.74 -2.19
C PHE A 199 -8.07 26.23 -0.99
N LEU A 200 -7.42 25.78 0.08
CA LEU A 200 -8.07 25.25 1.29
C LEU A 200 -7.67 25.99 2.57
N THR A 201 -7.05 27.16 2.45
CA THR A 201 -6.93 27.99 3.66
C THR A 201 -8.35 28.27 4.18
N PRO A 202 -8.57 28.22 5.51
CA PRO A 202 -9.89 28.49 6.09
C PRO A 202 -10.50 29.80 5.58
N ASN A 203 -9.66 30.78 5.24
CA ASN A 203 -10.05 32.05 4.66
C ASN A 203 -10.64 31.93 3.24
N VAL A 204 -10.12 31.07 2.37
CA VAL A 204 -10.63 30.90 0.99
C VAL A 204 -11.94 30.13 0.97
N ILE A 205 -12.07 29.11 1.82
CA ILE A 205 -13.35 28.40 2.01
C ILE A 205 -14.38 29.33 2.63
N PHE A 206 -13.99 30.17 3.59
CA PHE A 206 -14.87 31.17 4.19
C PHE A 206 -15.37 32.19 3.17
N GLN A 207 -14.47 32.76 2.37
CA GLN A 207 -14.87 33.65 1.27
C GLN A 207 -15.84 32.94 0.32
N GLN A 208 -15.64 31.65 0.05
CA GLN A 208 -16.59 30.88 -0.75
C GLN A 208 -17.92 30.61 -0.06
N LEU A 209 -17.93 30.31 1.23
CA LEU A 209 -19.16 30.06 1.96
C LEU A 209 -20.01 31.34 2.04
N LEU A 210 -19.37 32.49 2.24
CA LEU A 210 -20.02 33.80 2.28
C LEU A 210 -20.48 34.29 0.90
N PHE A 211 -19.62 34.23 -0.12
CA PHE A 211 -19.89 34.84 -1.42
C PHE A 211 -20.42 33.84 -2.46
N GLY A 212 -20.11 32.55 -2.32
CA GLY A 212 -20.51 31.46 -3.22
C GLY A 212 -21.53 30.48 -2.62
N GLY A 213 -21.93 30.67 -1.36
CA GLY A 213 -22.84 29.79 -0.64
C GLY A 213 -22.28 28.39 -0.35
N ALA A 214 -23.11 27.54 0.25
CA ALA A 214 -22.74 26.17 0.60
C ALA A 214 -22.39 25.31 -0.62
N SER A 215 -23.06 25.54 -1.76
CA SER A 215 -22.79 24.81 -3.01
C SER A 215 -21.43 25.18 -3.61
N GLY A 216 -21.04 26.46 -3.60
CA GLY A 216 -19.72 26.91 -4.04
C GLY A 216 -18.60 26.35 -3.16
N ALA A 217 -18.79 26.40 -1.84
CA ALA A 217 -17.85 25.81 -0.89
C ALA A 217 -17.70 24.30 -1.07
N LEU A 218 -18.81 23.56 -1.25
CA LEU A 218 -18.79 22.12 -1.50
C LEU A 218 -18.08 21.78 -2.82
N ALA A 219 -18.37 22.52 -3.90
CA ALA A 219 -17.72 22.29 -5.19
C ALA A 219 -16.20 22.51 -5.10
N ARG A 220 -15.74 23.58 -4.42
CA ARG A 220 -14.31 23.82 -4.19
C ARG A 220 -13.67 22.76 -3.30
N PHE A 221 -14.38 22.33 -2.26
CA PHE A 221 -13.93 21.23 -1.40
C PHE A 221 -13.73 19.93 -2.19
N LEU A 222 -14.71 19.55 -3.03
CA LEU A 222 -14.62 18.36 -3.88
C LEU A 222 -13.52 18.45 -4.95
N MET A 223 -13.25 19.65 -5.46
CA MET A 223 -12.19 19.92 -6.43
C MET A 223 -10.82 20.13 -5.79
N SER A 224 -10.70 20.05 -4.47
CA SER A 224 -9.39 20.09 -3.80
C SER A 224 -8.55 18.88 -4.23
N PRO A 225 -7.31 19.09 -4.71
CA PRO A 225 -6.41 17.99 -5.06
C PRO A 225 -6.14 17.03 -3.88
N LEU A 226 -6.11 17.57 -2.66
CA LEU A 226 -5.81 16.83 -1.43
C LEU A 226 -7.01 15.98 -1.00
N PHE A 227 -8.21 16.57 -1.01
CA PHE A 227 -9.43 15.81 -0.76
C PHE A 227 -9.63 14.73 -1.83
N PHE A 228 -9.41 15.10 -3.10
CA PHE A 228 -9.55 14.19 -4.22
C PHE A 228 -8.54 13.03 -4.18
N SER A 229 -7.29 13.28 -3.77
CA SER A 229 -6.29 12.21 -3.60
C SER A 229 -6.64 11.28 -2.44
N ALA A 230 -7.11 11.82 -1.31
CA ALA A 230 -7.59 11.03 -0.17
C ALA A 230 -8.82 10.18 -0.55
N LEU A 231 -9.77 10.79 -1.26
CA LEU A 231 -10.95 10.11 -1.80
C LEU A 231 -10.55 9.01 -2.79
N ALA A 232 -9.59 9.27 -3.68
CA ALA A 232 -9.09 8.28 -4.63
C ALA A 232 -8.41 7.10 -3.91
N CYS A 233 -7.66 7.34 -2.84
CA CYS A 233 -7.08 6.28 -2.00
C CYS A 233 -8.14 5.44 -1.31
N TYR A 234 -9.17 6.09 -0.77
CA TYR A 234 -10.30 5.42 -0.15
C TYR A 234 -11.04 4.52 -1.17
N LEU A 235 -11.37 5.08 -2.33
CA LEU A 235 -11.99 4.36 -3.45
C LEU A 235 -11.12 3.19 -3.92
N TYR A 236 -9.79 3.37 -3.96
CA TYR A 236 -8.83 2.33 -4.32
C TYR A 236 -8.91 1.12 -3.36
N ILE A 237 -8.90 1.36 -2.04
CA ILE A 237 -9.10 0.26 -1.08
C ILE A 237 -10.45 -0.39 -1.28
N GLU A 238 -11.51 0.41 -1.34
CA GLU A 238 -12.87 -0.10 -1.29
C GLU A 238 -13.17 -0.95 -2.54
N ALA A 239 -12.77 -0.47 -3.72
CA ALA A 239 -12.83 -1.23 -4.96
C ALA A 239 -11.93 -2.48 -4.91
N GLY A 240 -10.74 -2.37 -4.30
CA GLY A 240 -9.82 -3.49 -4.15
C GLY A 240 -10.39 -4.60 -3.25
N LEU A 241 -10.97 -4.25 -2.10
CA LEU A 241 -11.61 -5.20 -1.19
C LEU A 241 -12.83 -5.85 -1.84
N LEU A 242 -13.62 -5.07 -2.57
CA LEU A 242 -14.75 -5.59 -3.33
C LEU A 242 -14.29 -6.61 -4.39
N LEU A 243 -13.22 -6.30 -5.13
CA LEU A 243 -12.66 -7.19 -6.13
C LEU A 243 -12.16 -8.51 -5.52
N VAL A 244 -11.50 -8.45 -4.36
CA VAL A 244 -11.08 -9.64 -3.60
C VAL A 244 -12.30 -10.46 -3.19
N TYR A 245 -13.31 -9.83 -2.59
CA TYR A 245 -14.53 -10.50 -2.14
C TYR A 245 -15.24 -11.25 -3.28
N ILE A 246 -15.44 -10.57 -4.41
CA ILE A 246 -16.02 -11.18 -5.61
C ILE A 246 -15.15 -12.34 -6.10
N SER A 247 -13.83 -12.18 -6.15
CA SER A 247 -12.94 -13.24 -6.60
C SER A 247 -13.02 -14.48 -5.71
N GLU A 248 -13.13 -14.31 -4.39
CA GLU A 248 -13.27 -15.41 -3.44
C GLU A 248 -14.63 -16.11 -3.56
N ILE A 249 -15.72 -15.36 -3.75
CA ILE A 249 -17.05 -15.95 -3.99
C ILE A 249 -17.07 -16.73 -5.30
N ILE A 250 -16.55 -16.14 -6.38
CA ILE A 250 -16.51 -16.79 -7.69
C ILE A 250 -15.67 -18.06 -7.63
N SER A 251 -14.50 -18.03 -6.95
CA SER A 251 -13.66 -19.24 -6.82
C SER A 251 -14.37 -20.32 -6.01
N GLN A 252 -15.02 -19.98 -4.91
CA GLN A 252 -15.78 -20.97 -4.11
C GLN A 252 -16.99 -21.52 -4.87
N ALA A 253 -17.71 -20.69 -5.62
CA ALA A 253 -18.81 -21.12 -6.46
C ALA A 253 -18.33 -22.05 -7.58
N SER A 254 -17.21 -21.72 -8.23
CA SER A 254 -16.59 -22.55 -9.25
C SER A 254 -16.13 -23.90 -8.70
N GLU A 255 -15.48 -23.93 -7.54
CA GLU A 255 -15.03 -25.18 -6.90
C GLU A 255 -16.21 -26.08 -6.49
N ARG A 256 -17.27 -25.48 -5.91
CA ARG A 256 -18.49 -26.22 -5.57
C ARG A 256 -19.15 -26.78 -6.81
N GLY A 257 -19.21 -25.97 -7.86
CA GLY A 257 -19.72 -26.38 -9.14
C GLY A 257 -18.95 -27.58 -9.69
N GLU A 258 -17.63 -27.47 -9.79
CA GLU A 258 -16.79 -28.54 -10.32
C GLU A 258 -16.94 -29.84 -9.53
N LYS A 259 -17.10 -29.76 -8.20
CA LYS A 259 -17.38 -30.94 -7.36
C LYS A 259 -18.72 -31.59 -7.69
N VAL A 260 -19.79 -30.79 -7.82
CA VAL A 260 -21.12 -31.31 -8.19
C VAL A 260 -21.08 -31.95 -9.58
N GLU A 261 -20.42 -31.32 -10.54
CA GLU A 261 -20.29 -31.84 -11.90
C GLU A 261 -19.50 -33.17 -11.93
N ARG A 262 -18.41 -33.28 -11.17
CA ARG A 262 -17.67 -34.55 -11.01
C ARG A 262 -18.54 -35.63 -10.38
N GLN A 263 -19.28 -35.31 -9.32
CA GLN A 263 -20.19 -36.26 -8.67
C GLN A 263 -21.29 -36.74 -9.62
N LEU A 264 -21.87 -35.84 -10.41
CA LEU A 264 -22.92 -36.17 -11.39
C LEU A 264 -22.39 -37.08 -12.50
N ARG A 265 -21.17 -36.81 -13.02
CA ARG A 265 -20.52 -37.69 -13.99
C ARG A 265 -20.27 -39.09 -13.44
N VAL A 266 -19.84 -39.20 -12.18
CA VAL A 266 -19.62 -40.52 -11.54
C VAL A 266 -20.94 -41.28 -11.40
N VAL A 267 -22.04 -40.61 -11.03
CA VAL A 267 -23.38 -41.23 -10.97
C VAL A 267 -23.85 -41.67 -12.35
N GLU A 268 -23.64 -40.86 -13.39
CA GLU A 268 -23.97 -41.21 -14.78
C GLU A 268 -23.17 -42.43 -15.27
N GLU A 269 -21.86 -42.48 -14.98
CA GLU A 269 -20.98 -43.59 -15.33
C GLU A 269 -21.38 -44.89 -14.61
N LEU A 270 -21.67 -44.82 -13.30
CA LEU A 270 -22.14 -45.96 -12.51
C LEU A 270 -23.50 -46.47 -12.97
N ALA A 271 -24.42 -45.56 -13.30
CA ALA A 271 -25.73 -45.94 -13.81
C ALA A 271 -25.64 -46.61 -15.20
N ALA A 272 -24.74 -46.13 -16.08
CA ALA A 272 -24.46 -46.77 -17.36
C ALA A 272 -23.80 -48.16 -17.17
N ALA A 273 -22.88 -48.28 -16.23
CA ALA A 273 -22.27 -49.56 -15.87
C ALA A 273 -23.31 -50.57 -15.35
N SER A 274 -24.32 -50.14 -14.60
CA SER A 274 -25.41 -51.01 -14.14
C SER A 274 -26.13 -51.67 -15.32
N SER A 275 -26.40 -50.91 -16.39
CA SER A 275 -27.06 -51.45 -17.59
C SER A 275 -26.18 -52.43 -18.37
N MET A 276 -24.87 -52.22 -18.40
CA MET A 276 -23.93 -53.14 -19.07
C MET A 276 -23.69 -54.44 -18.29
N ILE A 277 -23.78 -54.40 -16.96
CA ILE A 277 -23.67 -55.60 -16.11
C ILE A 277 -24.88 -56.52 -16.29
N GLU A 278 -26.08 -55.97 -16.51
CA GLU A 278 -27.28 -56.75 -16.91
C GLU A 278 -27.07 -57.46 -18.25
N LEU A 279 -26.31 -56.84 -19.17
CA LEU A 279 -25.90 -57.40 -20.46
C LEU A 279 -24.69 -58.36 -20.36
N ARG A 280 -24.16 -58.59 -19.15
CA ARG A 280 -23.02 -59.47 -18.86
C ARG A 280 -21.70 -59.06 -19.53
N GLU A 281 -21.56 -57.79 -19.91
CA GLU A 281 -20.33 -57.23 -20.49
C GLU A 281 -19.33 -56.78 -19.40
N ARG A 282 -18.03 -56.87 -19.69
CA ARG A 282 -16.99 -56.35 -18.79
C ARG A 282 -16.94 -54.84 -18.89
N VAL A 283 -17.30 -54.16 -17.80
CA VAL A 283 -17.24 -52.70 -17.71
C VAL A 283 -15.91 -52.25 -17.12
N THR A 284 -15.21 -51.34 -17.80
CA THR A 284 -14.07 -50.61 -17.25
C THR A 284 -14.58 -49.31 -16.62
N LEU A 285 -14.63 -49.28 -15.29
CA LEU A 285 -15.01 -48.10 -14.51
C LEU A 285 -13.80 -47.20 -14.24
N SER A 286 -14.02 -45.88 -14.18
CA SER A 286 -13.09 -44.92 -13.60
C SER A 286 -12.73 -45.29 -12.15
N LYS A 287 -11.50 -44.98 -11.72
CA LYS A 287 -11.03 -45.20 -10.33
C LYS A 287 -11.92 -44.52 -9.30
N GLU A 288 -12.47 -43.35 -9.63
CA GLU A 288 -13.35 -42.60 -8.72
C GLU A 288 -14.70 -43.29 -8.56
N ALA A 289 -15.24 -43.83 -9.65
CA ALA A 289 -16.48 -44.61 -9.66
C ALA A 289 -16.33 -45.94 -8.90
N SER A 290 -15.20 -46.64 -9.06
CA SER A 290 -14.95 -47.90 -8.34
C SER A 290 -14.84 -47.70 -6.83
N ILE A 291 -14.17 -46.64 -6.37
CA ILE A 291 -14.05 -46.31 -4.94
C ILE A 291 -15.42 -45.97 -4.34
N LEU A 292 -16.26 -45.24 -5.08
CA LEU A 292 -17.60 -44.88 -4.62
C LEU A 292 -18.50 -46.12 -4.55
N LEU A 293 -18.43 -46.99 -5.54
CA LEU A 293 -19.13 -48.29 -5.54
C LEU A 293 -18.70 -49.17 -4.36
N GLU A 294 -17.40 -49.22 -4.07
CA GLU A 294 -16.84 -49.99 -2.96
C GLU A 294 -17.33 -49.44 -1.62
N ARG A 295 -17.31 -48.11 -1.41
CA ARG A 295 -17.87 -47.49 -0.20
C ARG A 295 -19.37 -47.77 -0.01
N LEU A 296 -20.15 -47.71 -1.09
CA LEU A 296 -21.59 -48.02 -1.02
C LEU A 296 -21.84 -49.50 -0.70
N ALA A 297 -21.02 -50.40 -1.24
CA ALA A 297 -21.08 -51.82 -0.92
C ALA A 297 -20.65 -52.11 0.53
N GLU A 298 -19.62 -51.41 1.02
CA GLU A 298 -19.13 -51.52 2.41
C GLU A 298 -20.15 -50.99 3.43
N MET A 299 -20.88 -49.91 3.12
CA MET A 299 -21.96 -49.41 3.97
C MET A 299 -23.12 -50.41 4.11
N LYS A 300 -23.27 -51.34 3.16
CA LYS A 300 -24.22 -52.48 3.26
C LYS A 300 -23.55 -53.67 3.95
N ILE A 301 -23.31 -53.49 5.25
CA ILE A 301 -22.58 -54.38 6.18
C ILE A 301 -23.10 -55.84 6.23
N PHE A 302 -24.30 -56.14 5.69
CA PHE A 302 -24.96 -57.45 5.89
C PHE A 302 -25.20 -58.28 4.62
N SER A 303 -24.72 -57.88 3.44
CA SER A 303 -24.97 -58.61 2.18
C SER A 303 -23.68 -59.21 1.60
N LYS A 304 -23.78 -60.33 0.86
CA LYS A 304 -22.63 -60.92 0.14
C LYS A 304 -22.00 -59.83 -0.75
N PRO A 305 -20.67 -59.75 -0.89
CA PRO A 305 -19.99 -58.62 -1.56
C PRO A 305 -20.43 -58.41 -3.01
N GLU A 306 -20.78 -59.49 -3.72
CA GLU A 306 -21.32 -59.40 -5.08
C GLU A 306 -22.79 -58.93 -5.10
N ALA A 307 -23.61 -59.37 -4.14
CA ALA A 307 -25.00 -58.94 -4.01
C ALA A 307 -25.09 -57.46 -3.59
N ALA A 308 -24.23 -57.02 -2.66
CA ALA A 308 -24.13 -55.62 -2.23
C ALA A 308 -23.77 -54.68 -3.39
N ARG A 309 -22.88 -55.10 -4.30
CA ARG A 309 -22.52 -54.34 -5.50
C ARG A 309 -23.67 -54.21 -6.49
N VAL A 310 -24.40 -55.30 -6.74
CA VAL A 310 -25.59 -55.27 -7.62
C VAL A 310 -26.68 -54.38 -7.04
N GLU A 311 -26.89 -54.44 -5.73
CA GLU A 311 -27.88 -53.60 -5.05
C GLU A 311 -27.47 -52.12 -5.04
N ALA A 312 -26.19 -51.80 -4.83
CA ALA A 312 -25.68 -50.43 -4.93
C ALA A 312 -25.81 -49.87 -6.35
N LEU A 313 -25.57 -50.69 -7.38
CA LEU A 313 -25.81 -50.30 -8.78
C LEU A 313 -27.30 -50.05 -9.07
N HIS A 314 -28.18 -50.84 -8.46
CA HIS A 314 -29.62 -50.63 -8.55
C HIS A 314 -30.05 -49.31 -7.90
N ASP A 315 -29.54 -49.00 -6.70
CA ASP A 315 -29.79 -47.73 -6.00
C ASP A 315 -29.26 -46.53 -6.82
N MET A 316 -28.12 -46.67 -7.50
CA MET A 316 -27.60 -45.65 -8.42
C MET A 316 -28.49 -45.45 -9.65
N ARG A 317 -29.14 -46.51 -10.16
CA ARG A 317 -30.12 -46.40 -11.25
C ARG A 317 -31.37 -45.66 -10.83
N ILE A 318 -31.90 -45.97 -9.63
CA ILE A 318 -33.03 -45.23 -9.03
C ILE A 318 -32.64 -43.76 -8.85
N LEU A 319 -31.44 -43.50 -8.35
CA LEU A 319 -30.94 -42.13 -8.18
C LEU A 319 -30.84 -41.41 -9.54
N LYS A 320 -30.33 -42.06 -10.59
CA LYS A 320 -30.31 -41.47 -11.94
C LYS A 320 -31.72 -41.18 -12.44
N ALA A 321 -32.65 -42.13 -12.31
CA ALA A 321 -34.04 -41.95 -12.75
C ALA A 321 -34.71 -40.81 -11.98
N TYR A 322 -34.45 -40.68 -10.67
CA TYR A 322 -34.92 -39.58 -9.85
C TYR A 322 -34.31 -38.23 -10.29
N VAL A 323 -33.01 -38.20 -10.58
CA VAL A 323 -32.33 -37.00 -11.09
C VAL A 323 -32.88 -36.58 -12.46
N GLU A 324 -33.13 -37.54 -13.37
CA GLU A 324 -33.76 -37.28 -14.66
C GLU A 324 -35.22 -36.81 -14.51
N ASP A 325 -36.01 -37.41 -13.61
CA ASP A 325 -37.38 -36.96 -13.32
C ASP A 325 -37.39 -35.53 -12.75
N VAL A 326 -36.45 -35.20 -11.86
CA VAL A 326 -36.27 -33.83 -11.34
C VAL A 326 -35.92 -32.86 -12.47
N PHE A 327 -35.07 -33.25 -13.41
CA PHE A 327 -34.74 -32.42 -14.58
C PHE A 327 -35.89 -32.27 -15.58
N LEU A 328 -36.75 -33.28 -15.71
CA LEU A 328 -37.94 -33.21 -16.57
C LEU A 328 -39.03 -32.34 -15.96
N ARG A 329 -39.27 -32.45 -14.65
CA ARG A 329 -40.28 -31.66 -13.94
C ARG A 329 -39.87 -30.21 -13.76
N VAL A 330 -38.58 -29.96 -13.59
CA VAL A 330 -38.02 -28.62 -13.43
C VAL A 330 -36.92 -28.46 -14.48
N PRO A 331 -37.25 -28.00 -15.70
CA PRO A 331 -36.26 -27.86 -16.78
C PRO A 331 -35.10 -26.92 -16.39
N ASP A 332 -35.36 -25.98 -15.49
CA ASP A 332 -34.34 -25.09 -14.91
C ASP A 332 -33.47 -25.77 -13.85
N ALA A 333 -33.85 -26.93 -13.29
CA ALA A 333 -33.06 -27.62 -12.28
C ALA A 333 -31.74 -28.11 -12.85
N ARG A 334 -31.67 -28.47 -14.14
CA ARG A 334 -30.41 -28.83 -14.79
C ARG A 334 -29.47 -27.63 -14.86
N LEU A 335 -30.00 -26.43 -15.13
CA LEU A 335 -29.24 -25.19 -15.12
C LEU A 335 -28.87 -24.74 -13.70
N THR A 336 -29.75 -24.96 -12.74
CA THR A 336 -29.60 -24.58 -11.31
C THR A 336 -28.64 -25.51 -10.55
N LEU A 337 -28.66 -26.81 -10.87
CA LEU A 337 -27.71 -27.83 -10.37
C LEU A 337 -26.41 -27.82 -11.18
N SER A 338 -26.47 -27.42 -12.46
CA SER A 338 -25.28 -27.05 -13.21
C SER A 338 -24.68 -25.79 -12.60
N THR A 339 -23.36 -25.80 -12.56
CA THR A 339 -22.47 -24.85 -11.90
C THR A 339 -22.67 -23.37 -12.29
N LYS A 340 -23.45 -23.11 -13.35
CA LYS A 340 -23.65 -21.78 -13.94
C LYS A 340 -24.68 -20.91 -13.20
N ASP A 341 -25.78 -21.47 -12.71
CA ASP A 341 -26.83 -20.69 -12.03
C ASP A 341 -26.82 -20.80 -10.50
N ALA A 342 -26.11 -21.79 -9.93
CA ALA A 342 -25.83 -21.84 -8.50
C ALA A 342 -24.88 -20.71 -8.03
N ALA A 343 -24.11 -20.13 -8.95
CA ALA A 343 -23.32 -18.94 -8.67
C ALA A 343 -24.27 -17.73 -8.51
N PRO A 344 -24.16 -16.96 -7.41
CA PRO A 344 -25.01 -15.77 -7.24
C PRO A 344 -24.89 -14.87 -8.46
N LYS A 345 -26.03 -14.40 -8.98
CA LYS A 345 -26.07 -13.51 -10.14
C LYS A 345 -25.11 -12.34 -9.90
N VAL A 346 -24.00 -12.38 -10.63
CA VAL A 346 -22.87 -11.46 -10.44
C VAL A 346 -23.32 -10.01 -10.55
N THR A 347 -24.29 -9.73 -11.42
CA THR A 347 -24.90 -8.41 -11.61
C THR A 347 -25.64 -7.89 -10.37
N SER A 348 -26.37 -8.75 -9.66
CA SER A 348 -27.07 -8.37 -8.43
C SER A 348 -26.06 -8.06 -7.32
N LEU A 349 -25.03 -8.89 -7.19
CA LEU A 349 -23.95 -8.70 -6.22
C LEU A 349 -23.13 -7.42 -6.49
N ILE A 350 -22.91 -7.10 -7.77
CA ILE A 350 -22.31 -5.82 -8.18
C ILE A 350 -23.21 -4.65 -7.78
N ARG A 351 -24.49 -4.71 -8.13
CA ARG A 351 -25.40 -3.58 -7.90
C ARG A 351 -25.55 -3.28 -6.42
N SER A 352 -25.72 -4.32 -5.59
CA SER A 352 -25.83 -4.15 -4.14
C SER A 352 -24.54 -3.60 -3.55
N SER A 353 -23.38 -4.12 -3.96
CA SER A 353 -22.10 -3.63 -3.44
C SER A 353 -21.74 -2.24 -3.94
N LEU A 354 -22.05 -1.89 -5.19
CA LEU A 354 -21.82 -0.56 -5.74
C LEU A 354 -22.70 0.48 -5.05
N THR A 355 -23.96 0.11 -4.75
CA THR A 355 -24.88 0.97 -3.99
C THR A 355 -24.35 1.20 -2.57
N GLY A 356 -23.88 0.15 -1.90
CA GLY A 356 -23.25 0.26 -0.59
C GLY A 356 -21.97 1.11 -0.60
N MET A 357 -21.15 0.97 -1.64
CA MET A 357 -19.96 1.77 -1.86
C MET A 357 -20.28 3.25 -2.07
N LEU A 358 -21.22 3.56 -2.96
CA LEU A 358 -21.68 4.93 -3.19
C LEU A 358 -22.22 5.57 -1.91
N LEU A 359 -23.03 4.84 -1.13
CA LEU A 359 -23.56 5.35 0.14
C LEU A 359 -22.44 5.65 1.14
N ARG A 360 -21.43 4.78 1.27
CA ARG A 360 -20.28 5.01 2.14
C ARG A 360 -19.43 6.20 1.66
N VAL A 361 -19.16 6.30 0.35
CA VAL A 361 -18.45 7.41 -0.26
C VAL A 361 -19.18 8.74 -0.02
N CYS A 362 -20.49 8.80 -0.26
CA CYS A 362 -21.31 9.97 0.05
C CYS A 362 -21.28 10.30 1.54
N GLY A 363 -21.31 9.29 2.42
CA GLY A 363 -21.15 9.45 3.86
C GLY A 363 -19.80 10.06 4.26
N VAL A 364 -18.70 9.59 3.67
CA VAL A 364 -17.35 10.14 3.90
C VAL A 364 -17.25 11.58 3.41
N ILE A 365 -17.79 11.89 2.22
CA ILE A 365 -17.83 13.25 1.67
C ILE A 365 -18.62 14.19 2.60
N ALA A 366 -19.83 13.78 2.99
CA ALA A 366 -20.68 14.58 3.87
C ALA A 366 -20.05 14.79 5.24
N LEU A 367 -19.52 13.74 5.87
CA LEU A 367 -18.87 13.82 7.16
C LEU A 367 -17.63 14.72 7.11
N SER A 368 -16.80 14.56 6.07
CA SER A 368 -15.61 15.42 5.87
C SER A 368 -16.02 16.89 5.72
N PHE A 369 -17.05 17.18 4.91
CA PHE A 369 -17.55 18.54 4.74
C PHE A 369 -18.12 19.13 6.04
N ILE A 370 -18.81 18.33 6.85
CA ILE A 370 -19.30 18.73 8.19
C ILE A 370 -18.13 19.05 9.12
N CYS A 371 -17.12 18.19 9.17
CA CYS A 371 -15.91 18.42 9.98
C CYS A 371 -15.21 19.73 9.57
N PHE A 372 -15.09 20.00 8.27
CA PHE A 372 -14.57 21.26 7.75
C PHE A 372 -15.39 22.47 8.19
N THR A 373 -16.71 22.34 8.15
CA THR A 373 -17.61 23.42 8.56
C THR A 373 -17.53 23.67 10.07
N ALA A 374 -17.28 22.63 10.89
CA ALA A 374 -17.10 22.78 12.33
C ALA A 374 -15.85 23.60 12.69
N LEU A 375 -14.76 23.46 11.93
CA LEU A 375 -13.55 24.28 12.11
C LEU A 375 -13.82 25.76 11.86
N PHE A 376 -14.68 26.06 10.90
CA PHE A 376 -15.15 27.42 10.66
C PHE A 376 -15.92 27.98 11.87
N VAL A 377 -16.82 27.19 12.46
CA VAL A 377 -17.58 27.59 13.65
C VAL A 377 -16.63 27.87 14.82
N LEU A 378 -15.63 27.01 15.05
CA LEU A 378 -14.62 27.22 16.09
C LEU A 378 -13.89 28.56 15.93
N ARG A 379 -13.52 28.93 14.70
CA ARG A 379 -12.89 30.22 14.42
C ARG A 379 -13.81 31.40 14.69
N GLN A 380 -15.10 31.30 14.36
CA GLN A 380 -16.10 32.35 14.60
C GLN A 380 -16.43 32.54 16.09
N VAL A 381 -16.39 31.45 16.86
CA VAL A 381 -16.57 31.47 18.32
C VAL A 381 -15.38 32.12 19.04
N GLY A 382 -14.30 32.47 18.31
CA GLY A 382 -13.12 33.11 18.88
C GLY A 382 -12.20 32.11 19.57
N ALA A 383 -12.15 30.86 19.10
CA ALA A 383 -11.17 29.90 19.58
C ALA A 383 -9.74 30.48 19.46
N PRO A 384 -8.85 30.20 20.43
CA PRO A 384 -7.49 30.73 20.44
C PRO A 384 -6.79 30.45 19.10
N LEU A 385 -6.05 31.42 18.58
CA LEU A 385 -5.38 31.30 17.28
C LEU A 385 -4.47 30.07 17.22
N LEU A 386 -3.82 29.72 18.35
CA LEU A 386 -3.00 28.52 18.51
C LEU A 386 -3.76 27.20 18.24
N VAL A 387 -5.06 27.15 18.54
CA VAL A 387 -5.91 25.99 18.25
C VAL A 387 -6.37 26.00 16.80
N VAL A 388 -6.65 27.18 16.25
CA VAL A 388 -7.14 27.34 14.87
C VAL A 388 -6.04 27.16 13.83
N GLU A 389 -4.81 27.55 14.16
CA GLU A 389 -3.62 27.43 13.32
C GLU A 389 -2.80 26.16 13.61
N SER A 390 -3.26 25.31 14.54
CA SER A 390 -2.59 24.03 14.75
C SER A 390 -2.61 23.24 13.44
N LEU A 391 -1.50 22.55 13.13
CA LEU A 391 -1.37 21.81 11.87
C LEU A 391 -2.49 20.77 11.71
N GLU A 392 -2.94 20.21 12.82
CA GLU A 392 -4.00 19.20 12.91
C GLU A 392 -5.37 19.78 12.55
N VAL A 393 -5.62 21.03 12.94
CA VAL A 393 -6.88 21.75 12.70
C VAL A 393 -6.86 22.44 11.34
N ALA A 394 -5.71 22.97 10.92
CA ALA A 394 -5.57 23.67 9.65
C ALA A 394 -5.63 22.72 8.44
N GLN A 395 -5.27 21.44 8.61
CA GLN A 395 -5.22 20.44 7.55
C GLN A 395 -5.91 19.14 7.98
N PRO A 396 -7.24 19.14 8.15
CA PRO A 396 -7.96 17.94 8.58
C PRO A 396 -7.90 16.80 7.54
N GLU A 397 -7.46 17.07 6.30
CA GLU A 397 -7.12 16.02 5.34
C GLU A 397 -5.89 15.23 5.76
N ILE A 398 -4.88 15.88 6.35
CA ILE A 398 -3.71 15.19 6.90
C ILE A 398 -4.16 14.28 8.03
N VAL A 399 -5.08 14.75 8.87
CA VAL A 399 -5.70 13.92 9.91
C VAL A 399 -6.44 12.75 9.29
N LEU A 400 -7.27 12.94 8.25
CA LEU A 400 -7.96 11.84 7.55
C LEU A 400 -7.01 10.85 6.88
N VAL A 401 -5.95 11.33 6.24
CA VAL A 401 -4.88 10.54 5.61
C VAL A 401 -4.10 9.74 6.66
N LEU A 402 -3.86 10.31 7.86
CA LEU A 402 -3.24 9.61 8.99
C LEU A 402 -4.21 8.66 9.71
N LEU A 403 -5.51 8.99 9.77
CA LEU A 403 -6.52 8.17 10.43
C LEU A 403 -6.91 6.98 9.56
N LEU A 404 -6.86 7.10 8.22
CA LEU A 404 -7.23 6.02 7.30
C LEU A 404 -6.44 4.74 7.61
N PRO A 405 -5.09 4.76 7.69
CA PRO A 405 -4.30 3.60 8.08
C PRO A 405 -4.70 3.02 9.44
N ILE A 406 -5.05 3.86 10.41
CA ILE A 406 -5.46 3.42 11.76
C ILE A 406 -6.82 2.70 11.68
N VAL A 407 -7.81 3.32 11.04
CA VAL A 407 -9.15 2.73 10.86
C VAL A 407 -9.07 1.43 10.06
N PHE A 408 -8.25 1.40 9.00
CA PHE A 408 -8.04 0.20 8.21
C PHE A 408 -7.17 -0.85 8.91
N SER A 409 -6.30 -0.48 9.85
CA SER A 409 -5.54 -1.42 10.66
C SER A 409 -6.47 -2.32 11.49
N PHE A 410 -7.61 -1.81 11.97
CA PHE A 410 -8.61 -2.64 12.64
C PHE A 410 -9.27 -3.65 11.70
N SER A 411 -9.61 -3.23 10.49
CA SER A 411 -10.18 -4.13 9.48
C SER A 411 -9.16 -5.18 9.02
N MET A 412 -7.88 -4.81 8.95
CA MET A 412 -6.75 -5.68 8.64
C MET A 412 -6.49 -6.68 9.78
N ALA A 413 -6.48 -6.21 11.03
CA ALA A 413 -6.37 -7.05 12.22
C ALA A 413 -7.51 -8.07 12.27
N ALA A 414 -8.75 -7.66 11.99
CA ALA A 414 -9.89 -8.56 11.92
C ALA A 414 -9.72 -9.64 10.83
N THR A 415 -9.16 -9.29 9.66
CA THR A 415 -8.90 -10.27 8.60
C THR A 415 -7.75 -11.21 8.96
N ILE A 416 -6.68 -10.70 9.57
CA ILE A 416 -5.54 -11.51 10.06
C ILE A 416 -6.00 -12.49 11.13
N ILE A 417 -6.82 -12.04 12.09
CA ILE A 417 -7.41 -12.91 13.11
C ILE A 417 -8.20 -14.02 12.42
N ARG A 418 -9.10 -13.67 11.49
CA ARG A 418 -9.95 -14.65 10.78
C ARG A 418 -9.14 -15.69 9.99
N THR A 419 -8.04 -15.30 9.36
CA THR A 419 -7.16 -16.23 8.64
C THR A 419 -6.38 -17.13 9.58
N LEU A 420 -5.87 -16.61 10.70
CA LEU A 420 -5.22 -17.41 11.74
C LEU A 420 -6.19 -18.43 12.36
N THR A 421 -7.43 -18.02 12.68
CA THR A 421 -8.44 -18.93 13.24
C THR A 421 -8.84 -20.02 12.24
N ARG A 422 -8.96 -19.70 10.94
CA ARG A 422 -9.21 -20.72 9.89
C ARG A 422 -8.04 -21.70 9.74
N GLY A 423 -6.80 -21.23 9.89
CA GLY A 423 -5.59 -22.06 9.83
C GLY A 423 -5.49 -23.04 11.00
N SER A 424 -5.84 -22.61 12.21
CA SER A 424 -5.89 -23.47 13.41
C SER A 424 -6.95 -24.57 13.26
N LYS A 425 -8.18 -24.25 12.82
CA LYS A 425 -9.22 -25.27 12.57
C LYS A 425 -8.83 -26.34 11.54
N ARG A 426 -8.06 -25.98 10.51
CA ARG A 426 -7.59 -26.95 9.53
C ARG A 426 -6.53 -27.90 10.09
N ARG A 427 -5.68 -27.43 11.02
CA ARG A 427 -4.65 -28.25 11.65
C ARG A 427 -5.24 -29.23 12.66
N GLU A 428 -6.29 -28.82 13.39
CA GLU A 428 -7.02 -29.70 14.29
C GLU A 428 -7.78 -30.79 13.51
N GLY A 429 -8.47 -30.44 12.42
CA GLY A 429 -9.18 -31.44 11.60
C GLY A 429 -8.28 -32.44 10.87
N SER A 430 -7.03 -32.08 10.54
CA SER A 430 -6.06 -33.02 9.97
C SER A 430 -5.37 -33.92 11.00
N GLY A 431 -5.49 -33.63 12.29
CA GLY A 431 -4.91 -34.44 13.37
C GLY A 431 -5.78 -35.65 13.72
N GLU A 432 -7.10 -35.56 13.55
CA GLU A 432 -8.03 -36.65 13.89
C GLU A 432 -8.06 -37.77 12.84
N GLU A 433 -7.81 -37.46 11.56
CA GLU A 433 -7.76 -38.49 10.49
C GLU A 433 -6.49 -39.36 10.54
N GLY A 434 -5.46 -38.97 11.30
CA GLY A 434 -4.20 -39.73 11.43
C GLY A 434 -4.11 -40.66 12.64
N SER A 435 -5.10 -40.68 13.53
CA SER A 435 -5.06 -41.43 14.80
C SER A 435 -6.02 -42.63 14.85
N SER A 436 -6.70 -42.96 13.75
CA SER A 436 -7.66 -44.07 13.67
C SER A 436 -7.24 -45.16 12.67
N GLY A 437 -5.93 -45.36 12.51
CA GLY A 437 -5.34 -46.42 11.69
C GLY A 437 -4.69 -47.49 12.55
#